data_AF-A0A8T6QJ57-F1
#
_entry.id   AF-A0A8T6QJ57-F1
#
_cell.length_a   1.000
_cell.length_b   1.000
_cell.length_c   1.000
_cell.angle_alpha   90.00
_cell.angle_beta   90.00
_cell.angle_gamma   90.00
#
_symmetry.space_group_name_H-M   'P 1'
#
loop_
_entity.id
_entity.type
_entity.pdbx_description
1 polymer ?
#
loop_
_entity_poly.entity_id
_entity_poly.type
_entity_poly.pdbx_seq_one_letter_code
_entity_poly.pdbx_strand_id
1 'polypeptide(L)' 'MSTILHEQGFNSAWIEMQLAHMDKNAIRGTYNHAQYLDGRREMMQWYADYIDSLSEQI' A
#
# COMPACT_ATOMS: atom_id res chain seq x y z
N MET A 1 -3.22 -7.53 -5.92
CA MET A 1 -2.71 -6.37 -5.17
C MET A 1 -1.26 -6.56 -4.71
N SER A 2 -0.91 -7.49 -3.81
CA SER A 2 0.48 -7.65 -3.32
C SER A 2 1.53 -7.80 -4.45
N THR A 3 1.38 -8.82 -5.31
CA THR A 3 2.35 -9.13 -6.39
C THR A 3 2.64 -7.92 -7.28
N ILE A 4 1.60 -7.28 -7.82
CA ILE A 4 1.77 -6.15 -8.73
C ILE A 4 2.39 -4.93 -8.05
N LEU A 5 2.10 -4.69 -6.77
CA LEU A 5 2.71 -3.59 -6.02
C LEU A 5 4.20 -3.84 -5.75
N HIS A 6 4.59 -5.09 -5.52
CA HIS A 6 6.01 -5.46 -5.42
C HIS A 6 6.72 -5.35 -6.77
N GLU A 7 6.09 -5.79 -7.86
CA GLU A 7 6.64 -5.66 -9.23
C GLU A 7 6.79 -4.20 -9.65
N GLN A 8 5.87 -3.34 -9.22
CA GLN A 8 5.94 -1.89 -9.40
C GLN A 8 7.00 -1.21 -8.52
N GLY A 9 7.63 -1.95 -7.59
CA GLY A 9 8.73 -1.47 -6.76
C GLY A 9 8.30 -0.69 -5.51
N PHE A 10 7.03 -0.78 -5.10
CA PHE A 10 6.60 -0.15 -3.85
C PHE A 10 7.25 -0.80 -2.63
N ASN A 11 7.41 -0.02 -1.56
CA ASN A 11 8.06 -0.47 -0.34
C ASN A 11 7.26 -1.63 0.30
N SER A 12 7.93 -2.75 0.55
CA SER A 12 7.30 -3.92 1.19
C SER A 12 6.64 -3.58 2.52
N ALA A 13 7.20 -2.68 3.33
CA ALA A 13 6.57 -2.26 4.58
C ALA A 13 5.21 -1.57 4.37
N TRP A 14 5.02 -0.85 3.26
CA TRP A 14 3.75 -0.21 2.91
C TRP A 14 2.73 -1.25 2.45
N ILE A 15 3.18 -2.21 1.63
CA ILE A 15 2.37 -3.31 1.13
C ILE A 15 1.91 -4.19 2.30
N GLU A 16 2.83 -4.63 3.15
CA GLU A 16 2.52 -5.42 4.33
C GLU A 16 1.61 -4.66 5.31
N MET A 17 1.81 -3.36 5.52
CA MET A 17 0.91 -2.56 6.37
C MET A 17 -0.51 -2.43 5.79
N GLN A 18 -0.64 -2.45 4.46
CA GLN A 18 -1.94 -2.42 3.79
C GLN A 18 -2.63 -3.79 3.78
N LEU A 19 -1.85 -4.88 3.78
CA LEU A 19 -2.34 -6.27 3.81
C LEU A 19 -2.54 -6.80 5.24
N ALA A 20 -1.82 -6.25 6.22
CA ALA A 20 -1.87 -6.68 7.61
C ALA A 20 -3.23 -6.33 8.21
N HIS A 21 -4.06 -7.35 8.36
CA HIS A 21 -5.24 -7.32 9.21
C HIS A 21 -4.76 -7.28 10.68
N MET A 22 -4.53 -6.08 11.21
CA MET A 22 -4.15 -5.80 12.61
C MET A 22 -3.11 -6.77 13.22
N ASP A 23 -1.83 -6.55 12.93
CA ASP A 23 -0.79 -7.25 13.70
C ASP A 23 -0.73 -6.71 15.14
N LYS A 24 -0.68 -7.62 16.12
CA LYS A 24 -0.95 -7.41 17.55
C LYS A 24 0.13 -6.62 18.31
N ASN A 25 1.10 -6.04 17.61
CA ASN A 25 2.26 -5.35 18.20
C ASN A 25 2.19 -3.83 18.00
N ALA A 26 1.10 -3.21 18.44
CA ALA A 26 0.78 -1.78 18.32
C ALA A 26 1.74 -0.81 19.08
N ILE A 27 2.88 -1.29 19.59
CA ILE A 27 3.80 -0.49 20.45
C ILE A 27 4.87 0.26 19.62
N ARG A 28 4.96 0.06 18.31
CA ARG A 28 5.83 0.85 17.41
C ARG A 28 5.10 2.01 16.69
N GLY A 29 3.86 2.29 17.08
CA GLY A 29 2.83 2.89 16.23
C GLY A 29 2.83 4.41 16.02
N THR A 30 3.58 5.22 16.76
CA THR A 30 3.36 6.69 16.70
C THR A 30 4.32 7.43 15.78
N TYR A 31 5.61 7.04 15.73
CA TYR A 31 6.62 7.77 14.93
C TYR A 31 6.74 7.25 13.48
N ASN A 32 6.32 6.02 13.19
CA ASN A 32 6.36 5.43 11.84
C ASN A 32 5.06 5.62 11.03
N HIS A 33 3.94 5.91 11.69
CA HIS A 33 2.64 5.93 11.01
C HIS A 33 2.50 7.14 10.08
N ALA A 34 2.98 8.32 10.49
CA ALA A 34 3.01 9.50 9.63
C ALA A 34 3.96 9.29 8.43
N GLN A 35 5.13 8.70 8.67
CA GLN A 35 6.16 8.52 7.64
C GLN A 35 5.77 7.52 6.56
N TYR A 36 4.90 6.54 6.88
CA TYR A 36 4.41 5.56 5.91
C TYR A 36 3.04 5.90 5.32
N LEU A 37 2.32 6.88 5.87
CA LEU A 37 0.98 7.22 5.40
C LEU A 37 1.01 7.83 4.00
N ASP A 38 1.95 8.74 3.74
CA ASP A 38 2.03 9.43 2.45
C ASP A 38 2.44 8.47 1.33
N GLY A 39 3.47 7.64 1.56
CA GLY A 39 3.86 6.60 0.60
C GLY A 39 2.77 5.54 0.37
N ARG A 40 2.02 5.16 1.41
CA ARG A 40 0.86 4.27 1.26
C ARG A 40 -0.27 4.93 0.47
N ARG A 41 -0.51 6.23 0.65
CA ARG A 41 -1.53 6.96 -0.12
C ARG A 41 -1.17 6.96 -1.61
N GLU A 42 0.09 7.28 -1.94
CA GLU A 42 0.59 7.25 -3.31
C GLU A 42 0.45 5.85 -3.93
N MET A 43 0.90 4.82 -3.21
CA MET A 43 0.77 3.41 -3.62
C MET A 43 -0.68 3.02 -3.91
N MET A 44 -1.61 3.40 -3.03
CA MET A 44 -3.02 3.06 -3.20
C MET A 44 -3.70 3.87 -4.31
N GLN A 45 -3.30 5.12 -4.52
CA GLN A 45 -3.79 5.91 -5.65
C GLN A 45 -3.33 5.30 -6.97
N TRP A 46 -2.04 4.97 -7.08
CA TRP A 46 -1.51 4.28 -8.26
C TRP A 46 -2.25 2.97 -8.54
N TYR A 47 -2.54 2.19 -7.50
CA TYR A 47 -3.28 0.93 -7.64
C TYR A 47 -4.71 1.14 -8.13
N ALA A 48 -5.38 2.19 -7.66
CA ALA A 48 -6.72 2.57 -8.12
C ALA A 48 -6.68 2.95 -9.61
N ASP A 49 -5.76 3.86 -9.98
CA ASP A 49 -5.59 4.30 -11.38
C ASP A 49 -5.28 3.12 -12.32
N TYR A 50 -4.46 2.16 -11.85
CA TYR A 50 -4.19 0.92 -12.58
C TYR A 50 -5.46 0.10 -12.83
N ILE A 51 -6.29 -0.12 -11.80
CA ILE A 51 -7.56 -0.87 -11.95
C ILE A 51 -8.52 -0.12 -12.87
N ASP A 52 -8.67 1.19 -12.69
CA ASP A 52 -9.54 2.02 -13.52
C ASP A 52 -9.13 1.90 -14.99
N SER A 53 -7.84 1.99 -15.29
CA SER A 53 -7.29 1.82 -16.65
C SER A 53 -7.57 0.45 -17.27
N LEU A 54 -7.64 -0.61 -16.45
CA LEU A 54 -8.02 -1.95 -16.92
C LEU A 54 -9.53 -2.06 -17.17
N SER A 55 -10.34 -1.37 -16.37
CA SER A 55 -11.80 -1.37 -16.51
C SER A 55 -12.28 -0.58 -17.73
N GLU A 56 -11.56 0.48 -18.10
CA GLU A 56 -11.85 1.30 -19.29
C GLU A 56 -11.49 0.61 -20.63
N GLN A 57 -10.81 -0.55 -20.56
CA GLN A 57 -10.43 -1.35 -21.74
C GLN A 57 -11.46 -2.42 -22.11
N ILE A 58 -12.63 -2.45 -21.44
CA ILE A 58 -13.73 -3.39 -21.66
C ILE A 58 -14.98 -2.63 -22.10
#